data_AF-A0A381UDN0-F1
#
_entry.id   AF-A0A381UDN0-F1
#
_cell.length_a   1.000
_cell.length_b   1.000
_cell.length_c   1.000
_cell.angle_alpha   90.00
_cell.angle_beta   90.00
_cell.angle_gamma   90.00
#
_symmetry.space_group_name_H-M   'P 1'
#
loop_
_entity.id
_entity.type
_entity.pdbx_description
1 polymer ?
#
loop_
_entity_poly.entity_id
_entity_poly.type
_entity_poly.pdbx_seq_one_letter_code
_entity_poly.pdbx_strand_id
1 'polypeptide(L)'
;VANPTLHLDLPGMADGLGRTEAELRRVVESDDPFLTQVARHLIDAGGKRVRPALAITASLVVDRTAGVATTDVIRGGVAVELVHQGSLYHDDVMDGAETRRKVQSVNARWGNLEAILAG
;
A
#
# COMPACT_ATOMS: atom_id res chain seq x y z
N VAL A 1 19.30 -1.67 -4.65
CA VAL A 1 18.69 -1.16 -3.39
C VAL A 1 18.41 -2.38 -2.53
N ALA A 2 18.92 -2.43 -1.29
CA ALA A 2 18.71 -3.59 -0.41
C ALA A 2 17.21 -3.88 -0.25
N ASN A 3 16.81 -5.16 -0.32
CA ASN A 3 15.43 -5.57 -0.09
C ASN A 3 15.11 -5.32 1.40
N PRO A 4 14.29 -4.30 1.76
CA PRO A 4 14.06 -3.95 3.15
C PRO A 4 13.24 -4.99 3.90
N THR A 5 12.59 -5.92 3.18
CA THR A 5 11.86 -7.05 3.77
C THR A 5 12.72 -8.32 3.84
N LEU A 6 14.01 -8.29 3.50
CA LEU A 6 14.88 -9.47 3.54
C LEU A 6 14.89 -10.17 4.91
N HIS A 7 14.83 -9.40 6.00
CA HIS A 7 14.77 -9.93 7.36
C HIS A 7 13.36 -10.36 7.81
N LEU A 8 12.34 -10.08 6.98
CA LEU A 8 10.94 -10.42 7.21
C LEU A 8 10.49 -11.61 6.34
N ASP A 9 11.40 -12.22 5.57
CA ASP A 9 11.08 -13.28 4.61
C ASP A 9 10.85 -14.63 5.30
N LEU A 10 9.72 -14.73 6.00
CA LEU A 10 9.23 -15.96 6.63
C LEU A 10 8.45 -16.80 5.60
N PRO A 11 8.35 -18.13 5.79
CA PRO A 11 7.44 -18.96 5.01
C PRO A 11 6.02 -18.37 5.02
N GLY A 12 5.42 -18.20 3.83
CA GLY A 12 4.12 -17.56 3.67
C GLY A 12 4.14 -16.06 3.38
N MET A 13 5.29 -15.39 3.50
CA MET A 13 5.40 -13.94 3.24
C MET A 13 5.03 -13.59 1.80
N ALA A 14 5.53 -14.33 0.82
CA ALA A 14 5.24 -14.10 -0.59
C ALA A 14 3.73 -14.21 -0.91
N ASP A 15 3.05 -15.21 -0.35
CA ASP A 15 1.59 -15.35 -0.46
C ASP A 15 0.87 -14.16 0.19
N GLY A 16 1.25 -13.82 1.43
CA GLY A 16 0.62 -12.73 2.16
C GLY A 16 0.77 -11.38 1.45
N LEU A 17 1.95 -11.08 0.88
CA LEU A 17 2.16 -9.88 0.08
C LEU A 17 1.38 -9.90 -1.23
N GLY A 18 1.30 -11.05 -1.91
CA GLY A 18 0.47 -11.20 -3.11
C GLY A 18 -1.01 -10.93 -2.84
N ARG A 19 -1.53 -11.46 -1.73
CA ARG A 19 -2.92 -11.22 -1.28
C ARG A 19 -3.13 -9.77 -0.83
N THR A 20 -2.13 -9.15 -0.20
CA THR A 20 -2.15 -7.72 0.14
C THR A 20 -2.26 -6.85 -1.12
N GLU A 21 -1.49 -7.16 -2.16
CA GLU A 21 -1.52 -6.44 -3.43
C GLU A 21 -2.88 -6.55 -4.14
N ALA A 22 -3.49 -7.73 -4.13
CA ALA A 22 -4.83 -7.93 -4.65
C ALA A 22 -5.88 -7.14 -3.84
N GLU A 23 -5.81 -7.23 -2.51
CA GLU A 23 -6.77 -6.57 -1.62
C GLU A 23 -6.63 -5.04 -1.67
N LEU A 24 -5.41 -4.49 -1.75
CA LEU A 24 -5.17 -3.05 -1.93
C LEU A 24 -5.87 -2.52 -3.18
N ARG A 25 -5.78 -3.23 -4.31
CA ARG A 25 -6.45 -2.82 -5.56
C ARG A 25 -7.96 -2.90 -5.43
N ARG A 26 -8.47 -3.97 -4.80
CA ARG A 26 -9.90 -4.20 -4.62
C ARG A 26 -10.57 -3.15 -3.73
N VAL A 27 -9.94 -2.75 -2.63
CA VAL A 27 -10.58 -1.87 -1.63
C VAL A 27 -10.63 -0.40 -2.04
N VAL A 28 -9.85 0.00 -3.05
CA VAL A 28 -9.86 1.38 -3.60
C VAL A 28 -10.73 1.53 -4.83
N GLU A 29 -11.42 0.46 -5.26
CA GLU A 29 -12.41 0.54 -6.32
C GLU A 29 -13.62 1.37 -5.87
N SER A 30 -14.08 2.24 -6.76
CA SER A 30 -15.23 3.11 -6.57
C SER A 30 -16.14 3.03 -7.80
N ASP A 31 -17.43 3.35 -7.62
CA ASP A 31 -18.37 3.51 -8.72
C ASP A 31 -17.97 4.64 -9.69
N ASP A 32 -17.11 5.55 -9.23
CA ASP A 32 -16.48 6.56 -10.07
C ASP A 32 -15.13 6.06 -10.64
N PRO A 33 -14.99 5.91 -11.97
CA PRO A 33 -13.76 5.44 -12.59
C PRO A 33 -12.56 6.37 -12.39
N PHE A 34 -12.81 7.69 -12.27
CA PHE A 34 -11.76 8.67 -12.03
C PHE A 34 -11.24 8.55 -10.60
N LEU A 35 -12.11 8.44 -9.59
CA LEU A 35 -11.68 8.21 -8.21
C LEU A 35 -10.87 6.91 -8.09
N THR A 36 -11.31 5.84 -8.75
CA THR A 36 -10.55 4.58 -8.82
C THR A 36 -9.17 4.79 -9.43
N GLN A 37 -9.07 5.57 -10.51
CA GLN A 37 -7.80 5.87 -11.16
C GLN A 37 -6.84 6.65 -10.24
N VAL A 38 -7.33 7.68 -9.57
CA VAL A 38 -6.52 8.53 -8.68
C VAL A 38 -6.06 7.72 -7.46
N ALA A 39 -6.95 6.96 -6.82
CA ALA A 39 -6.60 6.14 -5.65
C ALA A 39 -5.60 5.02 -5.99
N ARG A 40 -5.68 4.45 -7.19
CA ARG A 40 -4.76 3.38 -7.64
C ARG A 40 -3.38 3.87 -8.04
N HIS A 41 -3.20 5.15 -8.35
CA HIS A 41 -1.98 5.67 -8.98
C HIS A 41 -0.69 5.30 -8.23
N LEU A 42 -0.58 5.59 -6.92
CA LEU A 42 0.62 5.20 -6.16
C LEU A 42 0.61 3.74 -5.71
N ILE A 43 -0.56 3.10 -5.62
CA ILE A 43 -0.67 1.65 -5.34
C ILE A 43 -0.02 0.87 -6.47
N ASP A 44 -0.40 1.16 -7.72
CA ASP A 44 0.09 0.50 -8.93
C ASP A 44 1.53 0.92 -9.29
N ALA A 45 2.00 2.09 -8.84
CA ALA A 45 3.42 2.46 -8.86
C ALA A 45 4.30 1.57 -7.94
N GLY A 46 3.68 0.67 -7.18
CA GLY A 46 4.35 -0.28 -6.30
C GLY A 46 4.84 0.36 -5.02
N GLY A 47 5.75 -0.32 -4.31
CA GLY A 47 6.28 0.16 -3.04
C GLY A 47 7.03 -0.96 -2.33
N LYS A 48 7.68 -0.62 -1.22
CA LYS A 48 8.44 -1.61 -0.42
C LYS A 48 7.55 -2.53 0.41
N ARG A 49 6.29 -2.15 0.63
CA ARG A 49 5.28 -2.87 1.44
C ARG A 49 5.79 -3.33 2.81
N VAL A 50 6.63 -2.51 3.45
CA VAL A 50 7.19 -2.81 4.77
C VAL A 50 6.10 -2.90 5.83
N ARG A 51 5.08 -2.02 5.78
CA ARG A 51 4.01 -1.98 6.77
C ARG A 51 3.12 -3.24 6.74
N PRO A 52 2.59 -3.67 5.58
CA PRO A 52 1.92 -4.97 5.49
C PRO A 52 2.81 -6.15 5.86
N ALA A 53 4.08 -6.16 5.43
CA ALA A 53 5.02 -7.22 5.77
C ALA A 53 5.23 -7.37 7.28
N LEU A 54 5.23 -6.27 8.03
CA LEU A 54 5.30 -6.30 9.50
C LEU A 54 4.04 -6.91 10.13
N ALA A 55 2.84 -6.58 9.62
CA ALA A 55 1.59 -7.18 10.11
C ALA A 55 1.54 -8.69 9.86
N ILE A 56 1.93 -9.12 8.65
CA ILE A 56 2.05 -10.54 8.27
C ILE A 56 3.08 -11.25 9.16
N THR A 57 4.27 -10.66 9.33
CA THR A 57 5.34 -11.23 10.15
C THR A 57 4.89 -11.40 11.60
N ALA A 58 4.22 -10.39 12.17
CA ALA A 58 3.70 -10.46 13.52
C ALA A 58 2.72 -11.63 13.69
N SER A 59 1.83 -11.88 12.72
CA SER A 59 0.91 -13.01 12.79
C SER A 59 1.63 -14.36 12.68
N LEU A 60 2.59 -14.48 11.75
CA LEU A 60 3.33 -15.72 11.51
C LEU A 60 4.24 -16.11 12.68
N VAL A 61 4.74 -15.13 13.43
CA VAL A 61 5.57 -15.38 14.63
C VAL A 61 4.72 -15.86 15.81
N VAL A 62 3.52 -15.30 15.97
CA VAL A 62 2.60 -15.64 17.08
C VAL A 62 1.90 -16.97 16.83
N ASP A 63 1.45 -17.23 15.59
CA ASP A 63 0.82 -18.48 15.18
C ASP A 63 1.74 -19.27 14.23
N ARG A 64 2.57 -20.11 14.84
CA ARG A 64 3.57 -20.93 14.11
C ARG A 64 2.96 -22.10 13.33
N THR A 65 1.65 -22.36 13.47
CA THR A 65 1.03 -23.55 12.88
C THR A 65 0.55 -23.34 11.46
N ALA A 66 0.22 -22.10 11.07
CA ALA A 66 -0.47 -21.84 9.82
C ALA A 66 0.46 -21.58 8.63
N GLY A 67 1.66 -21.00 8.82
CA GLY A 67 2.55 -20.60 7.71
C GLY A 67 1.89 -19.69 6.67
N VAL A 68 0.69 -19.17 6.95
CA VAL A 68 -0.20 -18.42 6.07
C VAL A 68 -0.92 -17.39 6.93
N ALA A 69 -0.87 -16.13 6.52
CA ALA A 69 -1.60 -15.07 7.19
C ALA A 69 -3.12 -15.20 6.96
N THR A 70 -3.92 -15.00 8.00
CA THR A 70 -5.39 -15.00 7.86
C THR A 70 -5.86 -13.79 7.06
N THR A 71 -7.08 -13.84 6.54
CA THR A 71 -7.68 -12.70 5.82
C THR A 71 -7.74 -11.44 6.68
N ASP A 72 -7.98 -11.56 7.98
CA ASP A 72 -8.02 -10.41 8.89
C ASP A 72 -6.64 -9.76 9.06
N VAL A 73 -5.57 -10.56 9.10
CA VAL A 73 -4.19 -10.05 9.11
C VAL A 73 -3.89 -9.28 7.81
N ILE A 74 -4.29 -9.83 6.67
CA ILE A 74 -4.13 -9.15 5.37
C ILE A 74 -4.89 -7.81 5.38
N ARG A 75 -6.15 -7.79 5.79
CA ARG A 75 -6.95 -6.56 5.89
C ARG A 75 -6.36 -5.55 6.86
N GLY A 76 -5.82 -6.00 7.98
CA GLY A 76 -5.09 -5.15 8.93
C GLY A 76 -3.87 -4.49 8.27
N GLY A 77 -3.06 -5.26 7.54
CA GLY A 77 -1.92 -4.74 6.78
C GLY A 77 -2.33 -3.75 5.69
N VAL A 78 -3.41 -4.05 4.97
CA VAL A 78 -4.00 -3.17 3.92
C VAL A 78 -4.46 -1.85 4.52
N ALA A 79 -5.19 -1.86 5.64
CA ALA A 79 -5.66 -0.64 6.29
C ALA A 79 -4.48 0.29 6.67
N VAL A 80 -3.41 -0.27 7.22
CA VAL A 80 -2.21 0.50 7.57
C VAL A 80 -1.51 1.06 6.32
N GLU A 81 -1.43 0.29 5.24
CA GLU A 81 -0.82 0.77 3.98
C GLU A 81 -1.68 1.82 3.28
N LEU A 82 -3.01 1.76 3.36
CA LEU A 82 -3.89 2.81 2.84
C LEU A 82 -3.69 4.14 3.57
N VAL A 83 -3.62 4.13 4.91
CA VAL A 83 -3.27 5.34 5.68
C VAL A 83 -1.91 5.88 5.27
N HIS A 84 -0.93 5.00 5.00
CA HIS A 84 0.35 5.42 4.46
C HIS A 84 0.25 6.00 3.04
N GLN A 85 -0.61 5.46 2.16
CA GLN A 85 -0.82 6.06 0.84
C GLN A 85 -1.45 7.44 0.94
N GLY A 86 -2.49 7.61 1.76
CA GLY A 86 -3.11 8.91 2.01
C GLY A 86 -2.11 9.93 2.54
N SER A 87 -1.28 9.54 3.53
CA SER A 87 -0.25 10.45 4.03
C SER A 87 0.72 10.93 2.94
N LEU A 88 1.12 10.06 2.01
CA LEU A 88 1.99 10.44 0.90
C LEU A 88 1.33 11.44 -0.06
N TYR A 89 0.01 11.35 -0.26
CA TYR A 89 -0.72 12.26 -1.15
C TYR A 89 -0.72 13.66 -0.55
N HIS A 90 -1.01 13.75 0.75
CA HIS A 90 -1.00 15.02 1.49
C HIS A 90 0.43 15.58 1.60
N ASP A 91 1.43 14.74 1.87
CA ASP A 91 2.85 15.14 1.88
C ASP A 91 3.28 15.70 0.50
N ASP A 92 2.90 15.02 -0.60
CA ASP A 92 3.22 15.48 -1.96
C ASP A 92 2.64 16.88 -2.26
N VAL A 93 1.43 17.17 -1.76
CA VAL A 93 0.82 18.50 -1.89
C VAL A 93 1.56 19.54 -1.05
N MET A 94 1.86 19.22 0.22
CA MET A 94 2.54 20.13 1.13
C MET A 94 3.96 20.46 0.67
N ASP A 95 4.66 19.47 0.12
CA ASP A 95 6.04 19.60 -0.37
C ASP A 95 6.12 20.14 -1.81
N GLY A 96 4.99 20.25 -2.52
CA GLY A 96 4.97 20.60 -3.94
C GLY A 96 5.72 19.59 -4.81
N ALA A 97 5.66 18.30 -4.46
CA ALA A 97 6.40 17.26 -5.15
C ALA A 97 5.94 17.11 -6.60
N GLU A 98 6.89 16.95 -7.53
CA GLU A 98 6.59 16.65 -8.94
C GLU A 98 6.55 15.13 -9.22
N THR A 99 7.28 14.34 -8.43
CA THR A 99 7.40 12.89 -8.62
C THR A 99 7.41 12.12 -7.31
N ARG A 100 6.86 10.90 -7.35
CA ARG A 100 6.85 9.95 -6.25
C ARG A 100 7.01 8.53 -6.81
N ARG A 101 7.87 7.70 -6.22
CA ARG A 101 8.14 6.32 -6.69
C ARG A 101 8.48 6.23 -8.19
N LYS A 102 9.19 7.23 -8.72
CA LYS A 102 9.60 7.37 -10.14
C LYS A 102 8.45 7.59 -11.13
N VAL A 103 7.24 7.84 -10.64
CA VAL A 103 6.11 8.33 -11.44
C VAL A 103 5.80 9.77 -11.05
N GLN A 104 4.99 10.47 -11.84
CA GLN A 104 4.47 11.79 -11.46
C GLN A 104 3.69 11.66 -10.13
N SER A 105 3.82 12.62 -9.22
CA SER A 105 2.99 12.66 -8.02
C SER A 105 1.52 12.91 -8.40
N VAL A 106 0.59 12.60 -7.49
CA VAL A 106 -0.85 12.78 -7.75
C VAL A 106 -1.17 14.26 -7.95
N ASN A 107 -0.61 15.13 -7.13
CA ASN A 107 -0.81 16.58 -7.20
C ASN A 107 -0.28 17.18 -8.50
N ALA A 108 0.89 16.72 -8.98
CA ALA A 108 1.44 17.21 -10.24
C ALA A 108 0.67 16.71 -11.46
N ARG A 109 0.01 15.54 -11.36
CA ARG A 109 -0.74 14.93 -12.47
C ARG A 109 -2.17 15.44 -12.59
N TRP A 110 -2.88 15.55 -11.47
CA TRP A 110 -4.31 15.84 -11.45
C TRP A 110 -4.67 17.13 -10.71
N GLY A 111 -3.78 17.66 -9.87
CA GLY A 111 -4.01 18.86 -9.08
C GLY A 111 -4.03 18.59 -7.57
N ASN A 112 -3.84 19.66 -6.80
CA ASN A 112 -3.77 19.57 -5.33
C ASN A 112 -5.11 19.13 -4.72
N LEU A 113 -6.24 19.57 -5.28
CA LEU A 113 -7.57 19.26 -4.75
C LEU A 113 -7.85 17.76 -4.86
N GLU A 114 -7.56 17.18 -6.02
CA GLU A 114 -7.74 15.76 -6.31
C GLU A 114 -6.83 14.90 -5.43
N ALA A 115 -5.59 15.33 -5.20
CA ALA A 115 -4.67 14.66 -4.27
C ALA A 115 -5.18 14.68 -2.82
N ILE A 116 -5.72 15.81 -2.34
CA ILE A 116 -6.29 15.94 -1.00
C ILE A 116 -7.55 15.08 -0.83
N LEU A 117 -8.43 15.04 -1.85
CA LEU A 117 -9.69 14.29 -1.78
C LEU A 117 -9.48 12.78 -1.86
N ALA A 118 -8.46 12.33 -2.61
CA ALA A 118 -8.16 10.91 -2.77
C ALA A 118 -7.30 10.32 -1.64
N GLY A 119 -6.58 11.17 -0.90
CA GLY A 119 -5.73 10.76 0.23
C GLY A 119 -6.46 10.82 1.56
#